data_AF-W2M3S9-F1
#
_entry.id   AF-W2M3S9-F1
#
_cell.length_a   1.000
_cell.length_b   1.000
_cell.length_c   1.000
_cell.angle_alpha   90.00
_cell.angle_beta   90.00
_cell.angle_gamma   90.00
#
_symmetry.space_group_name_H-M   'P 1'
#
loop_
_entity.id
_entity.type
_entity.pdbx_description
1 polymer ?
#
loop_
_entity_poly.entity_id
_entity_poly.type
_entity_poly.pdbx_seq_one_letter_code
_entity_poly.pdbx_strand_id
1 'polypeptide(L)'
;MDYFTENWLNCKDQWCTFKHGNIPHLANNTNNRLEASWGAAKDLLHRHMAMDECIDHLLFLQQTAEDQYTAKVKRVGFRYSQNYDEEMSMLAKLATHHACNLVEEQYLVSGRETYDTTPDENTP
;
A
#
# COMPACT_ATOMS: atom_id res chain seq x y z
N MET A 1 -25.27 -16.71 23.30
CA MET A 1 -24.40 -15.51 23.33
C MET A 1 -22.92 -15.88 23.32
N ASP A 2 -22.58 -17.08 23.79
CA ASP A 2 -21.19 -17.55 23.93
C ASP A 2 -20.46 -17.62 22.59
N TYR A 3 -21.08 -18.22 21.56
CA TYR A 3 -20.49 -18.27 20.21
C TYR A 3 -20.06 -16.90 19.66
N PHE A 4 -20.92 -15.89 19.80
CA PHE A 4 -20.65 -14.55 19.28
C PHE A 4 -19.52 -13.87 20.05
N THR A 5 -19.45 -14.12 21.35
CA THR A 5 -18.42 -13.55 22.22
C THR A 5 -17.07 -14.22 21.97
N GLU A 6 -17.06 -15.55 21.92
CA GLU A 6 -15.85 -16.37 21.76
C GLU A 6 -15.23 -16.24 20.37
N ASN A 7 -16.05 -16.10 19.32
CA ASN A 7 -15.57 -16.14 17.93
C ASN A 7 -15.57 -14.76 17.26
N TRP A 8 -16.55 -13.90 17.54
CA TRP A 8 -16.72 -12.64 16.81
C TRP A 8 -16.18 -11.45 17.60
N LEU A 9 -16.57 -11.29 18.88
CA LEU A 9 -16.08 -10.19 19.70
C LEU A 9 -14.58 -10.32 20.02
N ASN A 10 -14.10 -11.56 20.17
CA ASN A 10 -12.68 -11.85 20.40
C ASN A 10 -11.77 -11.48 19.21
N CYS A 11 -12.30 -11.42 17.98
CA CYS A 11 -11.53 -11.06 16.78
C CYS A 11 -11.93 -9.70 16.20
N LYS A 12 -12.52 -8.81 17.02
CA LYS A 12 -13.07 -7.52 16.56
C LYS A 12 -12.10 -6.66 15.76
N ASP A 13 -10.80 -6.77 16.01
CA ASP A 13 -9.79 -6.01 15.30
C ASP A 13 -9.69 -6.38 13.81
N GLN A 14 -10.21 -7.55 13.40
CA GLN A 14 -10.21 -8.04 12.00
C GLN A 14 -11.43 -7.62 11.17
N TRP A 15 -12.54 -7.22 11.81
CA TRP A 15 -13.78 -6.88 11.10
C TRP A 15 -14.37 -5.51 11.49
N CYS A 16 -13.99 -4.96 12.64
CA CYS A 16 -14.44 -3.63 13.06
C CYS A 16 -13.65 -2.56 12.30
N THR A 17 -14.30 -1.83 11.40
CA THR A 17 -13.70 -0.76 10.59
C THR A 17 -12.88 0.24 11.42
N PHE A 18 -13.37 0.59 12.62
CA PHE A 18 -12.65 1.50 13.54
C PHE A 18 -11.29 0.94 13.99
N LYS A 19 -11.19 -0.37 14.20
CA LYS A 19 -9.96 -1.06 14.62
C LYS A 19 -9.05 -1.42 13.45
N HIS A 20 -9.61 -1.50 12.25
CA HIS A 20 -8.92 -1.96 11.05
C HIS A 20 -8.11 -0.87 10.34
N GLY A 21 -8.13 0.39 10.81
CA GLY A 21 -7.57 1.55 10.07
C GLY A 21 -6.10 1.49 9.68
N ASN A 22 -5.29 0.65 10.35
CA ASN A 22 -3.85 0.52 10.08
C ASN A 22 -3.51 -0.49 8.97
N ILE A 23 -4.49 -1.24 8.47
CA ILE A 23 -4.27 -2.20 7.38
C ILE A 23 -4.64 -1.52 6.05
N PRO A 24 -3.76 -1.52 5.03
CA PRO A 24 -4.07 -0.94 3.73
C PRO A 24 -5.14 -1.78 3.03
N HIS A 25 -6.40 -1.36 3.19
CA HIS A 25 -7.58 -2.02 2.61
C HIS A 25 -7.78 -1.74 1.13
N LEU A 26 -7.00 -0.80 0.55
CA LEU A 26 -7.08 -0.42 -0.86
C LEU A 26 -8.53 -0.16 -1.34
N ALA A 27 -9.33 0.52 -0.50
CA ALA A 27 -10.76 0.78 -0.70
C ALA A 27 -11.63 -0.48 -0.88
N ASN A 28 -11.18 -1.63 -0.38
CA ASN A 28 -11.80 -2.92 -0.59
C ASN A 28 -12.14 -3.58 0.77
N ASN A 29 -13.25 -3.16 1.37
CA ASN A 29 -13.65 -3.56 2.72
C ASN A 29 -14.90 -4.48 2.75
N THR A 30 -15.41 -4.92 1.59
CA THR A 30 -16.62 -5.72 1.50
C THR A 30 -16.34 -7.20 1.27
N ASN A 31 -17.17 -8.07 1.86
CA ASN A 31 -17.09 -9.54 1.68
C ASN A 31 -17.25 -9.97 0.22
N ASN A 32 -17.84 -9.13 -0.64
CA ASN A 32 -17.98 -9.39 -2.08
C ASN A 32 -16.65 -9.76 -2.75
N ARG A 33 -15.50 -9.27 -2.27
CA ARG A 33 -14.20 -9.72 -2.79
C ARG A 33 -13.96 -11.20 -2.52
N LEU A 34 -14.14 -11.62 -1.27
CA LEU A 34 -13.93 -13.00 -0.87
C LEU A 34 -14.90 -13.92 -1.61
N GLU A 35 -16.17 -13.52 -1.70
CA GLU A 35 -17.19 -14.27 -2.44
C GLU A 35 -16.87 -14.38 -3.93
N ALA A 36 -16.44 -13.28 -4.57
CA ALA A 36 -16.04 -13.30 -5.98
C ALA A 36 -14.80 -14.18 -6.23
N SER A 37 -13.78 -14.08 -5.37
CA SER A 37 -12.59 -14.94 -5.45
C SER A 37 -12.94 -16.42 -5.27
N TRP A 38 -13.82 -16.75 -4.33
CA TRP A 38 -14.30 -18.11 -4.15
C TRP A 38 -15.19 -18.60 -5.30
N GLY A 39 -15.95 -17.70 -5.94
CA GLY A 39 -16.67 -17.99 -7.18
C GLY A 39 -15.72 -18.43 -8.28
N ALA A 40 -14.70 -17.61 -8.58
CA ALA A 40 -13.69 -17.94 -9.59
C ALA A 40 -12.90 -19.23 -9.26
N ALA A 41 -12.59 -19.47 -7.99
CA ALA A 41 -11.94 -20.70 -7.56
C ALA A 41 -12.81 -21.93 -7.81
N LYS A 42 -14.12 -21.84 -7.57
CA LYS A 42 -15.06 -22.94 -7.86
C LYS A 42 -15.24 -23.21 -9.35
N ASP A 43 -15.09 -22.19 -10.20
CA ASP A 43 -15.12 -22.38 -11.65
C ASP A 43 -13.89 -23.14 -12.15
N LEU A 44 -12.73 -22.95 -11.49
CA LEU A 44 -11.49 -23.67 -11.79
C LEU A 44 -11.47 -25.08 -11.19
N LEU A 45 -12.07 -25.27 -10.01
CA LEU A 45 -12.09 -26.56 -9.34
C LEU A 45 -13.23 -27.44 -9.85
N HIS A 46 -12.90 -28.64 -10.33
CA HIS A 46 -13.89 -29.61 -10.78
C HIS A 46 -14.01 -30.79 -9.81
N ARG A 47 -15.24 -31.29 -9.64
CA ARG A 47 -15.55 -32.48 -8.82
C ARG A 47 -14.73 -33.72 -9.20
N HIS A 48 -14.29 -33.79 -10.46
CA HIS A 48 -13.58 -34.94 -11.02
C HIS A 48 -12.06 -34.82 -10.94
N MET A 49 -11.53 -33.68 -10.49
CA MET A 49 -10.10 -33.50 -10.26
C MET A 49 -9.64 -34.32 -9.07
N ALA A 50 -8.39 -34.78 -9.13
CA ALA A 50 -7.75 -35.42 -8.00
C ALA A 50 -7.51 -34.41 -6.87
N MET A 51 -7.41 -34.89 -5.63
CA MET A 51 -7.33 -34.01 -4.46
C MET A 51 -6.02 -33.20 -4.44
N ASP A 52 -4.92 -33.80 -4.86
CA ASP A 52 -3.62 -33.16 -5.03
C ASP A 52 -3.67 -32.03 -6.07
N GLU A 53 -4.32 -32.28 -7.21
CA GLU A 53 -4.54 -31.27 -8.25
C GLU A 53 -5.41 -30.09 -7.74
N CYS A 54 -6.46 -30.39 -6.97
CA CYS A 54 -7.28 -29.34 -6.33
C CYS A 54 -6.46 -28.47 -5.36
N ILE A 55 -5.59 -29.10 -4.57
CA ILE A 55 -4.73 -28.40 -3.61
C ILE A 55 -3.71 -27.53 -4.35
N ASP A 56 -3.08 -28.04 -5.41
CA ASP A 56 -2.12 -27.29 -6.22
C ASP A 56 -2.76 -26.02 -6.81
N HIS A 57 -3.95 -26.14 -7.40
CA HIS A 57 -4.69 -25.00 -7.92
C HIS A 57 -5.06 -23.97 -6.84
N LEU A 58 -5.47 -24.41 -5.65
CA LEU A 58 -5.78 -23.51 -4.54
C LEU A 58 -4.55 -22.76 -4.05
N LEU A 59 -3.40 -23.45 -3.93
CA LEU A 59 -2.14 -22.82 -3.53
C LEU A 59 -1.69 -21.80 -4.58
N PHE A 60 -1.82 -22.13 -5.87
CA PHE A 60 -1.51 -21.20 -6.96
C PHE A 60 -2.40 -19.95 -6.94
N LEU A 61 -3.71 -20.09 -6.72
CA LEU A 61 -4.64 -18.98 -6.61
C LEU A 61 -4.31 -18.08 -5.41
N GLN A 62 -3.99 -18.69 -4.26
CA GLN A 62 -3.59 -17.96 -3.05
C GLN A 62 -2.29 -17.18 -3.28
N GLN A 63 -1.25 -17.82 -3.84
CA GLN A 63 0.02 -17.17 -4.15
C GLN A 63 -0.20 -15.98 -5.10
N THR A 64 -1.00 -16.17 -6.14
CA THR A 64 -1.33 -15.10 -7.09
C THR A 64 -2.01 -13.91 -6.40
N ALA A 65 -2.92 -14.16 -5.46
CA ALA A 65 -3.60 -13.12 -4.69
C ALA A 65 -2.63 -12.35 -3.77
N GLU A 66 -1.71 -13.06 -3.11
CA GLU A 66 -0.67 -12.48 -2.25
C GLU A 66 0.33 -11.64 -3.05
N ASP A 67 0.74 -12.11 -4.23
CA ASP A 67 1.63 -11.39 -5.14
C ASP A 67 0.97 -10.08 -5.63
N GLN A 68 -0.30 -10.15 -6.03
CA GLN A 68 -1.06 -8.97 -6.44
C GLN A 68 -1.23 -7.97 -5.29
N TYR A 69 -1.50 -8.46 -4.07
CA TYR A 69 -1.58 -7.62 -2.88
C TYR A 69 -0.24 -6.94 -2.61
N THR A 70 0.84 -7.70 -2.60
CA THR A 70 2.21 -7.22 -2.39
C THR A 70 2.59 -6.17 -3.44
N ALA A 71 2.28 -6.41 -4.71
CA ALA A 71 2.51 -5.46 -5.80
C ALA A 71 1.71 -4.16 -5.59
N LYS A 72 0.42 -4.26 -5.22
CA LYS A 72 -0.42 -3.07 -4.95
C LYS A 72 0.08 -2.30 -3.74
N VAL A 73 0.44 -2.97 -2.65
CA VAL A 73 0.99 -2.34 -1.44
C VAL A 73 2.32 -1.67 -1.75
N LYS A 74 3.25 -2.34 -2.45
CA LYS A 74 4.53 -1.74 -2.88
C LYS A 74 4.33 -0.53 -3.79
N ARG A 75 3.40 -0.62 -4.75
CA ARG A 75 3.06 0.50 -5.65
C ARG A 75 2.47 1.70 -4.92
N VAL A 76 1.61 1.45 -3.92
CA VAL A 76 1.02 2.52 -3.11
C VAL A 76 2.00 3.06 -2.07
N GLY A 77 2.96 2.23 -1.61
CA GLY A 77 3.90 2.52 -0.54
C GLY A 77 5.26 3.12 -0.95
N PHE A 78 5.62 3.12 -2.24
CA PHE A 78 6.85 3.77 -2.70
C PHE A 78 6.53 4.81 -3.78
N ARG A 79 6.31 6.06 -3.34
CA ARG A 79 6.47 7.25 -4.18
C ARG A 79 7.95 7.70 -4.22
N TYR A 80 8.89 6.77 -4.13
CA TYR A 80 10.32 7.10 -4.10
C TYR A 80 10.86 7.13 -5.53
N SER A 81 11.27 8.30 -6.00
CA SER A 81 12.30 8.35 -7.04
C SER A 81 13.60 7.87 -6.38
N GLN A 82 14.33 6.97 -7.05
CA GLN A 82 15.59 6.43 -6.56
C GLN A 82 16.68 7.51 -6.37
N ASN A 83 16.43 8.70 -6.94
CA ASN A 83 17.31 9.85 -6.91
C ASN A 83 16.93 10.90 -5.83
N TYR A 84 15.93 10.63 -4.98
CA TYR A 84 15.54 11.53 -3.91
C TYR A 84 16.48 11.40 -2.71
N ASP A 85 16.97 12.54 -2.23
CA ASP A 85 17.68 12.66 -0.97
C ASP A 85 16.71 12.56 0.22
N GLU A 86 17.23 12.63 1.44
CA GLU A 86 16.44 12.40 2.67
C GLU A 86 15.26 13.37 2.81
N GLU A 87 15.44 14.64 2.42
CA GLU A 87 14.42 15.69 2.50
C GLU A 87 13.31 15.49 1.45
N MET A 88 13.69 15.28 0.18
CA MET A 88 12.73 15.01 -0.89
C MET A 88 11.99 13.67 -0.67
N SER A 89 12.69 12.72 -0.03
CA SER A 89 12.15 11.45 0.42
C SER A 89 11.09 11.58 1.51
N MET A 90 11.25 12.51 2.46
CA MET A 90 10.21 12.84 3.43
C MET A 90 9.00 13.47 2.76
N LEU A 91 9.21 14.40 1.82
CA LEU A 91 8.11 15.00 1.06
C LEU A 91 7.32 13.95 0.26
N ALA A 92 8.01 13.01 -0.37
CA ALA A 92 7.41 11.90 -1.13
C ALA A 92 6.51 10.98 -0.28
N LYS A 93 6.75 10.88 1.03
CA LYS A 93 5.88 10.15 1.96
C LYS A 93 4.58 10.90 2.26
N LEU A 94 4.58 12.23 2.21
CA LEU A 94 3.44 13.08 2.57
C LEU A 94 2.62 13.57 1.37
N ALA A 95 3.28 13.81 0.24
CA ALA A 95 2.72 14.53 -0.89
C ALA A 95 2.42 13.62 -2.08
N THR A 96 1.69 14.16 -3.07
CA THR A 96 1.47 13.46 -4.33
C THR A 96 2.73 13.52 -5.20
N HIS A 97 2.86 12.59 -6.15
CA HIS A 97 3.98 12.57 -7.10
C HIS A 97 4.05 13.87 -7.91
N HIS A 98 2.89 14.44 -8.27
CA HIS A 98 2.83 15.72 -8.97
C HIS A 98 3.40 16.87 -8.12
N ALA A 99 3.04 16.92 -6.83
CA ALA A 99 3.59 17.91 -5.90
C ALA A 99 5.10 17.71 -5.67
N CYS A 100 5.57 16.46 -5.59
CA CYS A 100 7.01 16.17 -5.48
C CYS A 100 7.78 16.64 -6.71
N ASN A 101 7.27 16.41 -7.93
CA ASN A 101 7.92 16.87 -9.16
C ASN A 101 8.04 18.40 -9.21
N LEU A 102 6.99 19.13 -8.78
CA LEU A 102 7.02 20.59 -8.73
C LEU A 102 8.07 21.12 -7.76
N VAL A 103 8.20 20.48 -6.59
CA VAL A 103 9.19 20.87 -5.57
C VAL A 103 10.60 20.45 -5.98
N GLU A 104 10.76 19.30 -6.66
CA GLU A 104 12.04 18.82 -7.18
C GLU A 104 12.70 19.82 -8.13
N GLU A 105 11.93 20.39 -9.07
CA GLU A 105 12.46 21.43 -9.98
C GLU A 105 13.02 22.64 -9.22
N GLN A 106 12.34 23.10 -8.17
CA GLN A 106 12.79 24.23 -7.37
C GLN A 106 13.95 23.86 -6.44
N TYR A 107 13.92 22.66 -5.86
CA TYR A 107 14.91 22.15 -4.93
C TYR A 107 16.28 21.95 -5.59
N LEU A 108 16.30 21.47 -6.84
CA LEU A 108 17.54 21.35 -7.63
C LEU A 108 18.17 22.71 -7.97
N VAL A 109 17.35 23.76 -8.09
CA VAL A 109 17.81 25.13 -8.37
C VAL A 109 18.32 25.79 -7.09
N SER A 110 17.60 25.67 -5.97
CA SER A 110 18.01 26.26 -4.68
C SER A 110 19.31 25.65 -4.14
N GLY A 111 19.54 24.34 -4.34
CA GLY A 111 20.80 23.69 -3.96
C GLY A 111 22.03 24.18 -4.73
N ARG A 112 21.86 24.96 -5.81
CA ARG A 112 22.95 25.58 -6.57
C ARG A 112 23.21 27.04 -6.20
N GLU A 113 22.28 27.70 -5.53
CA GLU A 113 22.48 29.07 -5.05
C GLU A 113 23.15 29.04 -3.68
N THR A 114 24.49 29.06 -3.68
CA THR A 114 25.24 29.46 -2.49
C THR A 114 25.00 30.94 -2.28
N TYR A 115 24.20 31.30 -1.28
CA TYR A 115 24.07 32.69 -0.83
C TYR A 115 25.44 33.16 -0.31
N ASP A 116 26.28 33.72 -1.18
CA ASP A 116 27.41 34.54 -0.78
C ASP A 116 26.83 35.76 -0.05
N THR A 117 26.75 35.64 1.27
CA THR A 117 26.32 36.72 2.14
C THR A 117 27.47 37.71 2.20
N THR A 118 27.55 38.60 1.21
CA THR A 118 28.45 39.75 1.31
C THR A 118 27.93 40.63 2.45
N PRO A 119 28.76 40.93 3.48
CA PRO A 119 28.35 41.82 4.55
C PRO A 119 28.22 43.22 3.97
N ASP A 120 27.01 43.78 4.03
CA ASP A 120 26.72 45.15 3.64
C ASP A 120 27.42 46.11 4.62
N GLU A 121 28.52 46.72 4.19
CA GLU A 121 29.20 47.81 4.88
C GLU A 121 28.29 49.04 4.89
N ASN A 122 27.52 49.19 5.97
CA ASN A 122 26.79 50.42 6.26
C ASN A 122 27.76 51.55 6.64
N THR A 123 27.80 52.62 5.83
CA THR A 123 28.08 54.01 6.27
C THR A 123 27.36 54.96 5.30
N PRO A 124 26.71 56.04 5.80
CA PRO A 124 27.42 57.18 6.40
C PRO A 124 27.04 57.48 7.86
#